data_AF-A0A7J8KKX7-F1
#
_entry.id   AF-A0A7J8KKX7-F1
#
_cell.length_a   1.000
_cell.length_b   1.000
_cell.length_c   1.000
_cell.angle_alpha   90.00
_cell.angle_beta   90.00
_cell.angle_gamma   90.00
#
_symmetry.space_group_name_H-M   'P 1'
#
loop_
_entity.id
_entity.type
_entity.pdbx_description
1 polymer ?
#
loop_
_entity_poly.entity_id
_entity_poly.type
_entity_poly.pdbx_seq_one_letter_code
_entity_poly.pdbx_strand_id
1 'polypeptide(L)'
;MGMGQQRVMPEGLYAQDKVCRNEEQLLSRLQELQLDDELVQTLQKQCILLLEGGPFSGLGEVIHRESVPMHTFAKYLFSALLPHDPDLSYKLALRAMRLPVLENSNSAGDTSHPHHMVSVVPSRYPRWFTLGHLESQQCELASTMLTAAKGDTLRLRTILEAIQKHIHSSSLIFKLAQDAFKIATPTDSSTDSTLLNVALELGLQVMRMTLSTLNWRRREMVRWLVTCATEVGVRALVSILQSWYTLFTPTEATSIVAATAVSHTTILRLSLDYPQREELASCARTLALQCAMKDPQSCALSALTLCEKDHIAFEAAYQIAIDAATGGMTHSQLFTIARYMELRGYPLRAFKLASLAMSHLNLAYNQDTHPAINDVLWACALSHSLGKNELAALIPLVVKSVHCATVLSDILRRCTVTAPGLAGIPGRRSSGKLMSTDKAPLRQLLDATINAYINTTHSRLTHISPRHYGEFIEFLSKARETFLLPQDGHLQFAQFIDNLKQIYKGKKKLMLLVRERFG
;
A
#
# COMPACT_ATOMS: atom_id res chain seq x y z
N MET A 1 -10.22 -45.59 -23.87
CA MET A 1 -11.54 -45.07 -24.30
C MET A 1 -12.41 -44.51 -23.18
N GLY A 2 -12.94 -45.32 -22.25
CA GLY A 2 -14.02 -44.90 -21.36
C GLY A 2 -13.80 -43.56 -20.66
N MET A 3 -12.67 -43.38 -19.96
CA MET A 3 -12.35 -42.13 -19.24
C MET A 3 -12.22 -40.88 -20.11
N GLY A 4 -11.81 -41.01 -21.37
CA GLY A 4 -11.68 -39.87 -22.29
C GLY A 4 -12.98 -39.46 -22.97
N GLN A 5 -14.08 -40.16 -22.71
CA GLN A 5 -15.38 -39.83 -23.28
C GLN A 5 -15.94 -38.56 -22.63
N GLN A 6 -16.50 -37.67 -23.44
CA GLN A 6 -17.12 -36.44 -22.97
C GLN A 6 -18.35 -36.77 -22.11
N ARG A 7 -18.44 -36.18 -20.92
CA ARG A 7 -19.52 -36.42 -19.95
C ARG A 7 -19.96 -35.11 -19.34
N VAL A 8 -21.26 -34.94 -19.13
CA VAL A 8 -21.79 -33.78 -18.41
C VAL A 8 -21.49 -33.94 -16.91
N MET A 9 -21.11 -32.83 -16.25
CA MET A 9 -20.92 -32.81 -14.81
C MET A 9 -22.24 -33.15 -14.10
N PRO A 10 -22.28 -34.16 -13.21
CA PRO A 10 -23.52 -34.52 -12.52
C PRO A 10 -23.98 -33.40 -11.57
N GLU A 11 -25.28 -33.39 -11.30
CA GLU A 11 -25.88 -32.46 -10.34
C GLU A 11 -25.61 -32.89 -8.89
N GLY A 12 -25.31 -31.91 -8.04
CA GLY A 12 -25.14 -32.10 -6.60
C GLY A 12 -23.71 -32.42 -6.17
N LEU A 13 -23.32 -31.86 -5.01
CA LEU A 13 -21.97 -31.96 -4.45
C LEU A 13 -21.47 -33.41 -4.34
N TYR A 14 -22.30 -34.33 -3.82
CA TYR A 14 -21.88 -35.72 -3.61
C TYR A 14 -21.60 -36.46 -4.92
N ALA A 15 -22.43 -36.24 -5.95
CA ALA A 15 -22.22 -36.87 -7.24
C ALA A 15 -20.96 -36.34 -7.94
N GLN A 16 -20.71 -35.03 -7.83
CA GLN A 16 -19.50 -34.39 -8.37
C GLN A 16 -18.23 -34.92 -7.67
N ASP A 17 -18.22 -34.94 -6.33
CA ASP A 17 -17.10 -35.46 -5.54
C ASP A 17 -16.85 -36.95 -5.84
N LYS A 18 -17.92 -37.75 -5.99
CA LYS A 18 -17.82 -39.15 -6.38
C LYS A 18 -17.19 -39.34 -7.76
N VAL A 19 -17.52 -38.49 -8.74
CA VAL A 19 -16.89 -38.55 -10.06
C VAL A 19 -15.38 -38.27 -9.97
N CYS A 20 -14.98 -37.20 -9.28
CA CYS A 20 -13.56 -36.86 -9.09
C CYS A 20 -12.79 -38.01 -8.41
N ARG A 21 -13.30 -38.54 -7.29
CA ARG A 21 -12.65 -39.64 -6.56
C ARG A 21 -12.57 -40.94 -7.36
N ASN A 22 -13.61 -41.27 -8.10
CA ASN A 22 -13.62 -42.47 -8.93
C ASN A 22 -12.60 -42.36 -10.08
N GLU A 23 -12.47 -41.17 -10.69
CA GLU A 23 -11.45 -40.92 -11.70
C GLU A 23 -10.03 -41.09 -11.12
N GLU A 24 -9.77 -40.50 -9.96
CA GLU A 24 -8.48 -40.65 -9.25
C GLU A 24 -8.15 -42.11 -8.90
N GLN A 25 -9.14 -42.88 -8.41
CA GLN A 25 -8.96 -44.30 -8.09
C GLN A 25 -8.69 -45.17 -9.32
N LEU A 26 -9.34 -44.88 -10.45
CA LEU A 26 -9.06 -45.58 -11.70
C LEU A 26 -7.65 -45.25 -12.21
N LEU A 27 -7.26 -43.97 -12.13
CA LEU A 27 -5.94 -43.52 -12.51
C LEU A 27 -4.84 -44.13 -11.64
N SER A 28 -5.04 -44.26 -10.33
CA SER A 28 -4.05 -44.90 -9.46
C SER A 28 -3.83 -46.37 -9.84
N ARG A 29 -4.90 -47.10 -10.20
CA ARG A 29 -4.77 -48.47 -10.73
C ARG A 29 -4.06 -48.54 -12.08
N LEU A 30 -4.30 -47.57 -12.96
CA LEU A 30 -3.60 -47.50 -14.24
C LEU A 30 -2.10 -47.17 -14.08
N GLN A 31 -1.71 -46.45 -13.02
CA GLN A 31 -0.32 -46.16 -12.69
C GLN A 31 0.43 -47.36 -12.10
N GLU A 32 -0.27 -48.36 -11.56
CA GLU A 32 0.32 -49.61 -11.06
C GLU A 32 0.79 -50.54 -12.20
N LEU A 33 0.32 -50.31 -13.43
CA LEU A 33 0.68 -51.11 -14.59
C LEU A 33 2.09 -50.76 -15.09
N GLN A 34 2.85 -51.79 -15.48
CA GLN A 34 4.13 -51.57 -16.17
C GLN A 34 3.86 -51.10 -17.60
N LEU A 35 4.47 -49.98 -17.97
CA LEU A 35 4.41 -49.41 -19.31
C LEU A 35 5.36 -50.18 -20.24
N ASP A 36 4.87 -51.27 -20.83
CA ASP A 36 5.55 -51.97 -21.92
C ASP A 36 5.27 -51.31 -23.27
N ASP A 37 6.03 -51.71 -24.31
CA ASP A 37 5.92 -51.11 -25.64
C ASP A 37 4.52 -51.27 -26.25
N GLU A 38 3.81 -52.37 -25.96
CA GLU A 38 2.47 -52.62 -26.46
C GLU A 38 1.45 -51.67 -25.80
N LEU A 39 1.53 -51.47 -24.49
CA LEU A 39 0.70 -50.52 -23.77
C LEU A 39 1.00 -49.09 -24.23
N VAL A 40 2.27 -48.71 -24.42
CA VAL A 40 2.65 -47.39 -24.94
C VAL A 40 2.03 -47.14 -26.32
N GLN A 41 2.17 -48.09 -27.26
CA GLN A 41 1.56 -47.97 -28.59
C GLN A 41 0.04 -47.89 -28.52
N THR A 42 -0.57 -48.64 -27.61
CA THR A 42 -2.01 -48.59 -27.37
C THR A 42 -2.42 -47.21 -26.86
N LEU A 43 -1.74 -46.68 -25.85
CA LEU A 43 -2.01 -45.35 -25.30
C LEU A 43 -1.82 -44.25 -26.35
N GLN A 44 -0.80 -44.33 -27.20
CA GLN A 44 -0.59 -43.38 -28.32
C GLN A 44 -1.77 -43.40 -29.30
N LYS A 45 -2.16 -44.58 -29.79
CA LYS A 45 -3.33 -44.75 -30.67
C LYS A 45 -4.60 -44.19 -30.04
N GLN A 46 -4.79 -44.46 -28.76
CA GLN A 46 -5.95 -43.96 -28.00
C GLN A 46 -5.93 -42.44 -27.86
N CYS A 47 -4.77 -41.81 -27.62
CA CYS A 47 -4.63 -40.36 -27.53
C CYS A 47 -4.95 -39.67 -28.86
N ILE A 48 -4.50 -40.24 -29.98
CA ILE A 48 -4.83 -39.73 -31.33
C ILE A 48 -6.34 -39.79 -31.56
N LEU A 49 -6.97 -40.93 -31.28
CA LEU A 49 -8.42 -41.09 -31.38
C LEU A 49 -9.19 -40.12 -30.48
N LEU A 50 -8.68 -39.81 -29.28
CA LEU A 50 -9.32 -38.82 -28.40
C LEU A 50 -9.18 -37.39 -28.94
N LEU A 51 -8.06 -37.05 -29.57
CA LEU A 51 -7.90 -35.74 -30.19
C LEU A 51 -8.77 -35.56 -31.44
N GLU A 52 -8.99 -36.65 -32.20
CA GLU A 52 -9.77 -36.68 -33.44
C GLU A 52 -11.26 -37.01 -33.23
N GLY A 53 -11.63 -37.56 -32.07
CA GLY A 53 -12.94 -38.20 -31.80
C GLY A 53 -14.17 -37.29 -31.77
N GLY A 54 -14.06 -36.05 -32.26
CA GLY A 54 -15.17 -35.12 -32.41
C GLY A 54 -15.90 -34.82 -31.09
N PRO A 55 -17.24 -34.61 -31.11
CA PRO A 55 -18.01 -34.11 -29.96
C PRO A 55 -18.23 -35.15 -28.84
N PHE A 56 -17.79 -36.39 -29.03
CA PHE A 56 -17.91 -37.46 -28.03
C PHE A 56 -16.65 -37.63 -27.19
N SER A 57 -15.56 -36.98 -27.58
CA SER A 57 -14.30 -37.01 -26.85
C SER A 57 -14.15 -35.77 -25.97
N GLY A 58 -13.81 -35.97 -24.69
CA GLY A 58 -13.48 -34.89 -23.77
C GLY A 58 -12.20 -34.13 -24.15
N LEU A 59 -11.47 -34.58 -25.18
CA LEU A 59 -10.29 -33.92 -25.75
C LEU A 59 -10.49 -33.53 -27.22
N GLY A 60 -11.72 -33.65 -27.75
CA GLY A 60 -12.06 -33.26 -29.10
C GLY A 60 -11.92 -31.76 -29.36
N GLU A 61 -12.07 -31.33 -30.61
CA GLU A 61 -11.97 -29.91 -30.97
C GLU A 61 -13.06 -29.06 -30.32
N VAL A 62 -14.28 -29.58 -30.26
CA VAL A 62 -15.43 -28.93 -29.63
C VAL A 62 -15.84 -29.73 -28.40
N ILE A 63 -15.93 -29.06 -27.25
CA ILE A 63 -16.36 -29.65 -25.99
C ILE A 63 -17.60 -28.89 -25.51
N HIS A 64 -18.60 -29.61 -24.98
CA HIS A 64 -19.77 -28.98 -24.40
C HIS A 64 -19.39 -28.19 -23.12
N ARG A 65 -20.05 -27.05 -22.91
CA ARG A 65 -19.72 -26.12 -21.81
C ARG A 65 -19.70 -26.78 -20.43
N GLU A 66 -20.62 -27.73 -20.22
CA GLU A 66 -20.80 -28.41 -18.94
C GLU A 66 -20.09 -29.77 -18.87
N SER A 67 -19.15 -30.03 -19.77
CA SER A 67 -18.40 -31.27 -19.74
C SER A 67 -17.35 -31.29 -18.63
N VAL A 68 -17.25 -32.44 -17.94
CA VAL A 68 -16.21 -32.68 -16.94
C VAL A 68 -14.83 -32.45 -17.58
N PRO A 69 -14.00 -31.56 -17.04
CA PRO A 69 -12.65 -31.31 -17.57
C PRO A 69 -11.74 -32.53 -17.41
N MET A 70 -10.88 -32.78 -18.40
CA MET A 70 -10.02 -33.97 -18.45
C MET A 70 -8.62 -33.73 -17.87
N HIS A 71 -8.45 -32.80 -16.91
CA HIS A 71 -7.14 -32.37 -16.44
C HIS A 71 -6.32 -33.51 -15.82
N THR A 72 -6.92 -34.27 -14.89
CA THR A 72 -6.25 -35.37 -14.17
C THR A 72 -5.90 -36.51 -15.11
N PHE A 73 -6.84 -36.91 -15.98
CA PHE A 73 -6.60 -37.94 -16.99
C PHE A 73 -5.53 -37.52 -18.00
N ALA A 74 -5.58 -36.28 -18.51
CA ALA A 74 -4.57 -35.77 -19.43
C ALA A 74 -3.18 -35.68 -18.79
N LYS A 75 -3.09 -35.37 -17.49
CA LYS A 75 -1.82 -35.39 -16.76
C LYS A 75 -1.22 -36.79 -16.71
N TYR A 76 -2.02 -37.82 -16.41
CA TYR A 76 -1.56 -39.21 -16.45
C TYR A 76 -1.03 -39.59 -17.84
N LEU A 77 -1.81 -39.32 -18.89
CA LEU A 77 -1.40 -39.62 -20.27
C LEU A 77 -0.15 -38.85 -20.68
N PHE A 78 -0.05 -37.57 -20.29
CA PHE A 78 1.15 -36.75 -20.50
C PHE A 78 2.37 -37.39 -19.85
N SER A 79 2.30 -37.75 -18.56
CA SER A 79 3.43 -38.36 -17.86
C SER A 79 3.82 -39.72 -18.42
N ALA A 80 2.84 -40.54 -18.83
CA ALA A 80 3.09 -41.87 -19.40
C ALA A 80 3.73 -41.79 -20.79
N LEU A 81 3.33 -40.83 -21.64
CA LEU A 81 3.76 -40.74 -23.03
C LEU A 81 4.93 -39.78 -23.27
N LEU A 82 5.23 -38.87 -22.34
CA LEU A 82 6.30 -37.87 -22.50
C LEU A 82 7.66 -38.46 -22.92
N PRO A 83 8.13 -39.60 -22.38
CA PRO A 83 9.40 -40.20 -22.79
C PRO A 83 9.39 -40.80 -24.21
N HIS A 84 8.20 -41.09 -24.76
CA HIS A 84 8.02 -41.85 -26.00
C HIS A 84 7.57 -40.99 -27.17
N ASP A 85 6.63 -40.07 -26.94
CA ASP A 85 6.10 -39.14 -27.94
C ASP A 85 5.78 -37.80 -27.26
N PRO A 86 6.76 -36.88 -27.17
CA PRO A 86 6.58 -35.62 -26.48
C PRO A 86 5.60 -34.70 -27.23
N ASP A 87 5.58 -34.72 -28.56
CA ASP A 87 4.72 -33.83 -29.35
C ASP A 87 3.24 -34.18 -29.19
N LEU A 88 2.89 -35.47 -29.23
CA LEU A 88 1.54 -35.94 -28.91
C LEU A 88 1.16 -35.59 -27.46
N SER A 89 2.08 -35.79 -26.52
CA SER A 89 1.87 -35.50 -25.10
C SER A 89 1.53 -34.03 -24.86
N TYR A 90 2.33 -33.10 -25.39
CA TYR A 90 2.04 -31.66 -25.26
C TYR A 90 0.75 -31.27 -25.98
N LYS A 91 0.50 -31.79 -27.19
CA LYS A 91 -0.76 -31.52 -27.92
C LYS A 91 -1.98 -31.94 -27.10
N LEU A 92 -1.92 -33.11 -26.47
CA LEU A 92 -2.97 -33.63 -25.59
C LEU A 92 -3.16 -32.76 -24.34
N ALA A 93 -2.08 -32.45 -23.62
CA ALA A 93 -2.13 -31.69 -22.38
C ALA A 93 -2.62 -30.25 -22.62
N LEU A 94 -2.13 -29.56 -23.67
CA LEU A 94 -2.60 -28.24 -24.07
C LEU A 94 -4.09 -28.25 -24.42
N ARG A 95 -4.57 -29.30 -25.09
CA ARG A 95 -5.99 -29.47 -25.42
C ARG A 95 -6.86 -29.66 -24.18
N ALA A 96 -6.33 -30.35 -23.17
CA ALA A 96 -7.00 -30.60 -21.90
C ALA A 96 -7.02 -29.39 -20.95
N MET A 97 -6.20 -28.36 -21.18
CA MET A 97 -6.19 -27.14 -20.36
C MET A 97 -7.49 -26.34 -20.43
N ARG A 98 -8.32 -26.55 -21.45
CA ARG A 98 -9.58 -25.82 -21.66
C ARG A 98 -10.55 -26.07 -20.51
N LEU A 99 -11.21 -25.01 -20.06
CA LEU A 99 -12.25 -25.07 -19.02
C LEU A 99 -13.50 -24.30 -19.49
N PRO A 100 -14.25 -24.83 -20.47
CA PRO A 100 -15.31 -24.09 -21.19
C PRO A 100 -16.39 -23.49 -20.30
N VAL A 101 -16.63 -24.06 -19.12
CA VAL A 101 -17.61 -23.55 -18.14
C VAL A 101 -17.35 -22.08 -17.76
N LEU A 102 -16.09 -21.64 -17.80
CA LEU A 102 -15.63 -20.29 -17.42
C LEU A 102 -15.44 -19.33 -18.62
N GLU A 103 -15.53 -19.79 -19.88
CA GLU A 103 -15.14 -19.01 -21.06
C GLU A 103 -16.18 -17.93 -21.50
N ASN A 104 -17.35 -17.85 -20.85
CA ASN A 104 -18.49 -16.98 -21.24
C ASN A 104 -18.57 -15.60 -20.53
N SER A 105 -17.52 -15.13 -19.84
CA SER A 105 -17.59 -13.84 -19.12
C SER A 105 -17.32 -12.59 -19.98
N ASN A 106 -16.82 -12.72 -21.21
CA ASN A 106 -16.31 -11.58 -21.99
C ASN A 106 -17.06 -11.22 -23.29
N SER A 107 -18.19 -11.86 -23.62
CA SER A 107 -18.87 -11.67 -24.93
C SER A 107 -20.35 -11.25 -24.87
N ALA A 108 -20.80 -10.63 -23.79
CA ALA A 108 -22.14 -10.02 -23.73
C ALA A 108 -22.06 -8.49 -23.67
N GLY A 109 -21.43 -7.89 -24.70
CA GLY A 109 -21.69 -6.51 -25.07
C GLY A 109 -22.97 -6.46 -25.90
N ASP A 110 -24.12 -6.36 -25.23
CA ASP A 110 -25.38 -6.00 -25.89
C ASP A 110 -25.91 -4.71 -25.26
N THR A 111 -25.62 -3.61 -25.95
CA THR A 111 -26.15 -2.28 -25.70
C THR A 111 -27.60 -2.20 -26.18
N SER A 112 -28.57 -2.51 -25.33
CA SER A 112 -29.90 -1.87 -25.37
C SER A 112 -30.77 -2.26 -24.17
N HIS A 113 -31.41 -1.23 -23.59
CA HIS A 113 -32.49 -1.24 -22.58
C HIS A 113 -32.10 -1.08 -21.10
N PRO A 114 -32.38 0.10 -20.51
CA PRO A 114 -32.38 0.30 -19.06
C PRO A 114 -33.82 0.22 -18.53
N HIS A 115 -34.21 -0.82 -17.79
CA HIS A 115 -35.29 -0.71 -16.79
C HIS A 115 -35.21 -1.80 -15.72
N HIS A 116 -35.35 -1.36 -14.47
CA HIS A 116 -35.43 -2.15 -13.25
C HIS A 116 -36.53 -3.23 -13.30
N MET A 117 -36.13 -4.49 -13.20
CA MET A 117 -36.94 -5.55 -12.58
C MET A 117 -36.05 -6.46 -11.75
N VAL A 118 -36.47 -6.75 -10.53
CA VAL A 118 -35.86 -7.76 -9.65
C VAL A 118 -36.02 -9.11 -10.35
N SER A 119 -34.97 -9.53 -11.04
CA SER A 119 -34.94 -10.80 -11.73
C SER A 119 -34.34 -11.85 -10.80
N VAL A 120 -35.20 -12.76 -10.33
CA VAL A 120 -34.80 -14.04 -9.75
C VAL A 120 -34.23 -14.90 -10.89
N VAL A 121 -33.03 -14.55 -11.36
CA VAL A 121 -32.27 -15.39 -12.30
C VAL A 121 -31.44 -16.35 -11.45
N PRO A 122 -31.64 -17.68 -11.54
CA PRO A 122 -30.71 -18.63 -10.96
C PRO A 122 -29.31 -18.32 -11.51
N SER A 123 -28.30 -18.29 -10.64
CA SER A 123 -26.87 -18.21 -10.99
C SER A 123 -26.58 -18.67 -12.43
N ARG A 124 -26.10 -17.76 -13.30
CA ARG A 124 -25.76 -18.05 -14.72
C ARG A 124 -24.65 -19.11 -14.91
N TYR A 125 -24.14 -19.68 -13.82
CA TYR A 125 -23.21 -20.80 -13.81
C TYR A 125 -23.87 -22.03 -13.18
N PRO A 126 -23.74 -23.22 -13.79
CA PRO A 126 -24.08 -24.46 -13.11
C PRO A 126 -23.27 -24.52 -11.81
N ARG A 127 -23.93 -24.89 -10.70
CA ARG A 127 -23.28 -24.94 -9.38
C ARG A 127 -22.31 -26.13 -9.33
N TRP A 128 -21.09 -25.89 -9.81
CA TRP A 128 -19.99 -26.84 -9.74
C TRP A 128 -19.28 -26.67 -8.40
N PHE A 129 -19.68 -27.47 -7.42
CA PHE A 129 -19.10 -27.43 -6.07
C PHE A 129 -17.64 -27.91 -6.05
N THR A 130 -17.25 -28.74 -7.01
CA THR A 130 -15.87 -29.23 -7.19
C THR A 130 -15.02 -28.31 -8.07
N LEU A 131 -15.51 -27.13 -8.48
CA LEU A 131 -14.77 -26.22 -9.38
C LEU A 131 -13.37 -25.89 -8.86
N GLY A 132 -13.22 -25.58 -7.57
CA GLY A 132 -11.89 -25.30 -7.00
C GLY A 132 -10.92 -26.49 -7.06
N HIS A 133 -11.43 -27.73 -6.98
CA HIS A 133 -10.61 -28.92 -7.20
C HIS A 133 -10.21 -29.05 -8.67
N LEU A 134 -11.14 -28.83 -9.61
CA LEU A 134 -10.85 -28.87 -11.05
C LEU A 134 -9.82 -27.81 -11.46
N GLU A 135 -9.94 -26.58 -10.96
CA GLU A 135 -8.95 -25.53 -11.19
C GLU A 135 -7.57 -25.91 -10.60
N SER A 136 -7.53 -26.59 -9.44
CA SER A 136 -6.28 -27.12 -8.89
C SER A 136 -5.65 -28.18 -9.80
N GLN A 137 -6.44 -29.08 -10.38
CA GLN A 137 -5.96 -30.09 -11.33
C GLN A 137 -5.48 -29.44 -12.65
N GLN A 138 -6.17 -28.40 -13.12
CA GLN A 138 -5.74 -27.59 -14.27
C GLN A 138 -4.36 -26.96 -14.01
N CYS A 139 -4.16 -26.40 -12.82
CA CYS A 139 -2.89 -25.84 -12.38
C CYS A 139 -1.80 -26.92 -12.29
N GLU A 140 -2.12 -28.11 -11.80
CA GLU A 140 -1.16 -29.21 -11.68
C GLU A 140 -0.70 -29.74 -13.04
N LEU A 141 -1.62 -29.84 -14.00
CA LEU A 141 -1.30 -30.17 -15.40
C LEU A 141 -0.35 -29.12 -16.01
N ALA A 142 -0.65 -27.83 -15.84
CA ALA A 142 0.21 -26.75 -16.32
C ALA A 142 1.62 -26.77 -15.69
N SER A 143 1.71 -26.97 -14.37
CA SER A 143 2.99 -27.07 -13.66
C SER A 143 3.84 -28.27 -14.16
N THR A 144 3.17 -29.40 -14.45
CA THR A 144 3.83 -30.59 -15.02
C THR A 144 4.38 -30.31 -16.41
N MET A 145 3.62 -29.62 -17.27
CA MET A 145 4.08 -29.20 -18.61
C MET A 145 5.26 -28.22 -18.52
N LEU A 146 5.20 -27.22 -17.64
CA LEU A 146 6.30 -26.25 -17.46
C LEU A 146 7.59 -26.92 -17.01
N THR A 147 7.49 -27.89 -16.08
CA THR A 147 8.64 -28.65 -15.57
C THR A 147 9.27 -29.48 -16.69
N ALA A 148 8.44 -30.15 -17.49
CA ALA A 148 8.90 -31.00 -18.59
C ALA A 148 9.45 -30.21 -19.79
N ALA A 149 9.04 -28.95 -19.97
CA ALA A 149 9.48 -28.09 -21.08
C ALA A 149 10.73 -27.27 -20.76
N LYS A 150 11.42 -27.57 -19.64
CA LYS A 150 12.66 -26.88 -19.24
C LYS A 150 13.69 -26.93 -20.39
N GLY A 151 14.20 -25.76 -20.79
CA GLY A 151 15.12 -25.60 -21.93
C GLY A 151 14.46 -25.58 -23.32
N ASP A 152 13.16 -25.83 -23.46
CA ASP A 152 12.43 -25.81 -24.73
C ASP A 152 11.61 -24.53 -24.88
N THR A 153 12.23 -23.52 -25.49
CA THR A 153 11.66 -22.17 -25.65
C THR A 153 10.30 -22.14 -26.36
N LEU A 154 10.11 -22.99 -27.37
CA LEU A 154 8.93 -22.96 -28.23
C LEU A 154 7.75 -23.62 -27.51
N ARG A 155 8.00 -24.72 -26.79
CA ARG A 155 7.00 -25.33 -25.92
C ARG A 155 6.63 -24.44 -24.74
N LEU A 156 7.61 -23.83 -24.07
CA LEU A 156 7.36 -22.90 -22.97
C LEU A 156 6.47 -21.73 -23.38
N ARG A 157 6.71 -21.14 -24.56
CA ARG A 157 5.85 -20.10 -25.12
C ARG A 157 4.42 -20.58 -25.34
N THR A 158 4.25 -21.75 -25.94
CA THR A 158 2.93 -22.33 -26.21
C THR A 158 2.16 -22.63 -24.91
N ILE A 159 2.87 -23.14 -23.89
CA ILE A 159 2.30 -23.40 -22.55
C ILE A 159 1.90 -22.09 -21.88
N LEU A 160 2.73 -21.05 -21.94
CA LEU A 160 2.41 -19.73 -21.40
C LEU A 160 1.15 -19.15 -22.03
N GLU A 161 1.03 -19.19 -23.36
CA GLU A 161 -0.17 -18.74 -24.08
C GLU A 161 -1.41 -19.53 -23.66
N ALA A 162 -1.30 -20.85 -23.45
CA ALA A 162 -2.39 -21.69 -22.97
C ALA A 162 -2.79 -21.36 -21.52
N ILE A 163 -1.83 -21.14 -20.62
CA ILE A 163 -2.09 -20.72 -19.23
C ILE A 163 -2.81 -19.37 -19.21
N GLN A 164 -2.31 -18.39 -19.96
CA GLN A 164 -2.88 -17.04 -20.04
C GLN A 164 -4.32 -17.06 -20.54
N LYS A 165 -4.64 -18.00 -21.44
CA LYS A 165 -5.97 -18.14 -22.04
C LYS A 165 -6.97 -18.89 -21.15
N HIS A 166 -6.55 -19.98 -20.52
CA HIS A 166 -7.50 -20.94 -19.91
C HIS A 166 -7.52 -20.95 -18.38
N ILE A 167 -6.49 -20.42 -17.71
CA ILE A 167 -6.50 -20.29 -16.24
C ILE A 167 -7.00 -18.90 -15.89
N HIS A 168 -8.10 -18.84 -15.13
CA HIS A 168 -8.75 -17.57 -14.77
C HIS A 168 -8.52 -17.14 -13.31
N SER A 169 -7.98 -18.04 -12.49
CA SER A 169 -7.70 -17.75 -11.09
C SER A 169 -6.31 -17.12 -10.91
N SER A 170 -6.28 -15.87 -10.43
CA SER A 170 -5.02 -15.16 -10.19
C SER A 170 -4.13 -15.85 -9.14
N SER A 171 -4.72 -16.56 -8.17
CA SER A 171 -3.95 -17.29 -7.16
C SER A 171 -3.26 -18.52 -7.75
N LEU A 172 -3.88 -19.20 -8.71
CA LEU A 172 -3.29 -20.34 -9.39
C LEU A 172 -2.23 -19.92 -10.41
N ILE A 173 -2.45 -18.83 -11.16
CA ILE A 173 -1.41 -18.25 -12.03
C ILE A 173 -0.21 -17.83 -11.18
N PHE A 174 -0.44 -17.24 -10.00
CA PHE A 174 0.65 -16.87 -9.10
C PHE A 174 1.41 -18.10 -8.58
N LYS A 175 0.70 -19.17 -8.22
CA LYS A 175 1.33 -20.44 -7.84
C LYS A 175 2.21 -20.99 -8.98
N LEU A 176 1.71 -20.98 -10.21
CA LEU A 176 2.48 -21.40 -11.39
C LEU A 176 3.72 -20.53 -11.63
N ALA A 177 3.61 -19.22 -11.43
CA ALA A 177 4.73 -18.31 -11.52
C ALA A 177 5.81 -18.65 -10.47
N GLN A 178 5.40 -18.97 -9.24
CA GLN A 178 6.30 -19.40 -8.17
C GLN A 178 6.95 -20.76 -8.44
N ASP A 179 6.19 -21.73 -8.94
CA ASP A 179 6.70 -23.04 -9.31
C ASP A 179 7.73 -22.93 -10.45
N ALA A 180 7.39 -22.20 -11.52
CA ALA A 180 8.29 -21.94 -12.65
C ALA A 180 9.59 -21.24 -12.19
N PHE A 181 9.47 -20.24 -11.32
CA PHE A 181 10.62 -19.55 -10.74
C PHE A 181 11.52 -20.51 -9.96
N LYS A 182 10.94 -21.34 -9.09
CA LYS A 182 11.68 -22.32 -8.29
C LYS A 182 12.44 -23.33 -9.16
N ILE A 183 11.84 -23.76 -10.27
CA ILE A 183 12.47 -24.68 -11.23
C ILE A 183 13.58 -23.99 -12.03
N ALA A 184 13.41 -22.69 -12.31
CA ALA A 184 14.36 -21.86 -13.04
C ALA A 184 15.59 -21.47 -12.22
N THR A 185 15.49 -21.43 -10.88
CA THR A 185 16.57 -21.09 -9.95
C THR A 185 16.97 -22.26 -9.03
N PRO A 186 17.52 -23.36 -9.58
CA PRO A 186 18.03 -24.47 -8.78
C PRO A 186 19.28 -24.06 -7.99
N THR A 187 19.53 -24.68 -6.83
CA THR A 187 20.71 -24.37 -5.99
C THR A 187 22.03 -24.82 -6.60
N ASP A 188 21.98 -25.88 -7.43
CA ASP A 188 23.18 -26.62 -7.85
C ASP A 188 23.48 -26.49 -9.36
N SER A 189 22.67 -25.74 -10.12
CA SER A 189 22.85 -25.57 -11.57
C SER A 189 22.57 -24.14 -12.04
N SER A 190 22.97 -23.83 -13.28
CA SER A 190 22.76 -22.51 -13.88
C SER A 190 21.28 -22.18 -14.00
N THR A 191 20.96 -20.89 -13.87
CA THR A 191 19.58 -20.39 -13.99
C THR A 191 19.03 -20.60 -15.40
N ASP A 192 17.81 -21.11 -15.50
CA ASP A 192 17.12 -21.22 -16.78
C ASP A 192 16.42 -19.89 -17.09
N SER A 193 17.10 -19.04 -17.88
CA SER A 193 16.58 -17.74 -18.28
C SER A 193 15.23 -17.82 -19.00
N THR A 194 14.97 -18.89 -19.75
CA THR A 194 13.74 -19.02 -20.54
C THR A 194 12.54 -19.28 -19.64
N LEU A 195 12.68 -20.20 -18.69
CA LEU A 195 11.64 -20.49 -17.69
C LEU A 195 11.47 -19.33 -16.70
N LEU A 196 12.54 -18.61 -16.39
CA LEU A 196 12.48 -17.42 -15.55
C LEU A 196 11.68 -16.28 -16.21
N ASN A 197 11.82 -16.10 -17.53
CA ASN A 197 10.99 -15.17 -18.29
C ASN A 197 9.51 -15.60 -18.27
N VAL A 198 9.21 -16.90 -18.37
CA VAL A 198 7.83 -17.41 -18.21
C VAL A 198 7.29 -17.08 -16.82
N ALA A 199 8.08 -17.31 -15.76
CA ALA A 199 7.69 -16.97 -14.39
C ALA A 199 7.38 -15.47 -14.24
N LEU A 200 8.20 -14.60 -14.85
CA LEU A 200 7.98 -13.16 -14.87
C LEU A 200 6.68 -12.80 -15.59
N GLU A 201 6.43 -13.33 -16.79
CA GLU A 201 5.22 -13.05 -17.58
C GLU A 201 3.93 -13.47 -16.85
N LEU A 202 3.94 -14.64 -16.20
CA LEU A 202 2.83 -15.08 -15.34
C LEU A 202 2.64 -14.12 -14.16
N GLY A 203 3.72 -13.70 -13.51
CA GLY A 203 3.68 -12.69 -12.44
C GLY A 203 3.10 -11.34 -12.89
N LEU A 204 3.46 -10.88 -14.08
CA LEU A 204 2.92 -9.66 -14.69
C LEU A 204 1.42 -9.78 -14.98
N GLN A 205 0.96 -10.94 -15.46
CA GLN A 205 -0.47 -11.19 -15.64
C GLN A 205 -1.22 -11.09 -14.30
N VAL A 206 -0.69 -11.69 -13.23
CA VAL A 206 -1.29 -11.59 -11.88
C VAL A 206 -1.38 -10.14 -11.42
N MET A 207 -0.37 -9.31 -11.68
CA MET A 207 -0.41 -7.88 -11.32
C MET A 207 -1.55 -7.15 -12.02
N ARG A 208 -1.74 -7.41 -13.32
CA ARG A 208 -2.83 -6.81 -14.13
C ARG A 208 -4.20 -7.26 -13.61
N MET A 209 -4.37 -8.55 -13.31
CA MET A 209 -5.64 -9.09 -12.80
C MET A 209 -6.00 -8.57 -11.41
N THR A 210 -4.99 -8.26 -10.59
CA THR A 210 -5.19 -7.87 -9.20
C THR A 210 -5.15 -6.37 -8.95
N LEU A 211 -4.94 -5.54 -9.99
CA LEU A 211 -4.76 -4.09 -9.84
C LEU A 211 -6.01 -3.38 -9.30
N SER A 212 -7.19 -3.79 -9.77
CA SER A 212 -8.48 -3.21 -9.39
C SER A 212 -9.23 -4.00 -8.30
N THR A 213 -8.69 -5.15 -7.88
CA THR A 213 -9.37 -6.04 -6.93
C THR A 213 -8.70 -6.01 -5.56
N LEU A 214 -9.51 -5.99 -4.50
CA LEU A 214 -9.03 -6.07 -3.13
C LEU A 214 -8.42 -7.45 -2.88
N ASN A 215 -7.10 -7.52 -2.82
CA ASN A 215 -6.37 -8.75 -2.54
C ASN A 215 -5.38 -8.52 -1.38
N TRP A 216 -5.65 -9.17 -0.24
CA TRP A 216 -4.85 -9.03 0.97
C TRP A 216 -3.39 -9.50 0.80
N ARG A 217 -3.12 -10.39 -0.16
CA ARG A 217 -1.76 -10.85 -0.51
C ARG A 217 -1.07 -9.99 -1.57
N ARG A 218 -1.73 -8.98 -2.14
CA ARG A 218 -1.18 -8.19 -3.26
C ARG A 218 0.20 -7.63 -2.96
N ARG A 219 0.40 -7.10 -1.76
CA ARG A 219 1.69 -6.55 -1.33
C ARG A 219 2.82 -7.59 -1.34
N GLU A 220 2.54 -8.85 -1.03
CA GLU A 220 3.51 -9.96 -1.11
C GLU A 220 3.79 -10.33 -2.56
N MET A 221 2.74 -10.38 -3.39
CA MET A 221 2.88 -10.66 -4.83
C MET A 221 3.73 -9.59 -5.54
N VAL A 222 3.54 -8.30 -5.21
CA VAL A 222 4.36 -7.20 -5.75
C VAL A 222 5.83 -7.39 -5.36
N ARG A 223 6.12 -7.68 -4.08
CA ARG A 223 7.51 -7.93 -3.64
C ARG A 223 8.13 -9.11 -4.36
N TRP A 224 7.37 -10.21 -4.48
CA TRP A 224 7.83 -11.40 -5.20
C TRP A 224 8.12 -11.09 -6.67
N LEU A 225 7.27 -10.30 -7.34
CA LEU A 225 7.51 -9.91 -8.73
C LEU A 225 8.80 -9.12 -8.89
N VAL A 226 9.11 -8.21 -7.96
CA VAL A 226 10.36 -7.44 -8.00
C VAL A 226 11.57 -8.37 -7.80
N THR A 227 11.48 -9.34 -6.89
CA THR A 227 12.52 -10.38 -6.75
C THR A 227 12.69 -11.16 -8.04
N CYS A 228 11.59 -11.60 -8.67
CA CYS A 228 11.62 -12.33 -9.94
C CYS A 228 12.27 -11.50 -11.05
N ALA A 229 11.87 -10.24 -11.23
CA ALA A 229 12.46 -9.32 -12.20
C ALA A 229 13.95 -9.07 -11.91
N THR A 230 14.36 -9.08 -10.63
CA THR A 230 15.77 -8.97 -10.25
C THR A 230 16.57 -10.20 -10.68
N GLU A 231 16.03 -11.42 -10.60
CA GLU A 231 16.73 -12.59 -11.15
C GLU A 231 16.81 -12.55 -12.69
N VAL A 232 15.77 -12.03 -13.36
CA VAL A 232 15.75 -11.94 -14.83
C VAL A 232 16.80 -10.95 -15.33
N GLY A 233 16.95 -9.82 -14.64
CA GLY A 233 18.00 -8.84 -14.91
C GLY A 233 17.50 -7.40 -14.96
N VAL A 234 18.44 -6.48 -15.15
CA VAL A 234 18.17 -5.03 -15.12
C VAL A 234 17.10 -4.57 -16.12
N ARG A 235 17.04 -5.18 -17.32
CA ARG A 235 16.04 -4.84 -18.35
C ARG A 235 14.61 -5.16 -17.89
N ALA A 236 14.42 -6.24 -17.14
CA ALA A 236 13.12 -6.59 -16.59
C ALA A 236 12.70 -5.57 -15.51
N LEU A 237 13.63 -5.17 -14.64
CA LEU A 237 13.38 -4.11 -13.65
C LEU A 237 13.01 -2.78 -14.31
N VAL A 238 13.75 -2.36 -15.34
CA VAL A 238 13.44 -1.13 -16.11
C VAL A 238 12.06 -1.24 -16.75
N SER A 239 11.73 -2.37 -17.36
CA SER A 239 10.43 -2.61 -17.99
C SER A 239 9.26 -2.49 -17.01
N ILE A 240 9.36 -3.07 -15.81
CA ILE A 240 8.29 -2.96 -14.79
C ILE A 240 8.18 -1.54 -14.22
N LEU A 241 9.29 -0.80 -14.11
CA LEU A 241 9.28 0.60 -13.69
C LEU A 241 8.61 1.48 -14.77
N GLN A 242 8.90 1.26 -16.04
CA GLN A 242 8.28 2.02 -17.13
C GLN A 242 6.79 1.69 -17.31
N SER A 243 6.40 0.44 -17.04
CA SER A 243 5.02 -0.05 -17.22
C SER A 243 4.17 0.04 -15.94
N TRP A 244 4.62 0.78 -14.93
CA TRP A 244 4.04 0.77 -13.58
C TRP A 244 2.53 1.04 -13.53
N TYR A 245 2.04 1.93 -14.42
CA TYR A 245 0.64 2.36 -14.46
C TYR A 245 -0.36 1.23 -14.76
N THR A 246 0.10 0.13 -15.39
CA THR A 246 -0.72 -1.06 -15.66
C THR A 246 -0.56 -2.17 -14.63
N LEU A 247 0.42 -2.06 -13.74
CA LEU A 247 0.85 -3.15 -12.86
C LEU A 247 0.63 -2.84 -11.38
N PHE A 248 0.82 -1.59 -10.96
CA PHE A 248 0.94 -1.21 -9.56
C PHE A 248 0.08 0.00 -9.21
N THR A 249 -0.34 0.08 -7.95
CA THR A 249 -0.83 1.35 -7.40
C THR A 249 0.35 2.32 -7.21
N PRO A 250 0.11 3.65 -7.15
CA PRO A 250 1.19 4.62 -6.93
C PRO A 250 2.04 4.33 -5.68
N THR A 251 1.39 3.85 -4.61
CA THR A 251 2.05 3.50 -3.35
C THR A 251 2.90 2.24 -3.47
N GLU A 252 2.42 1.21 -4.16
CA GLU A 252 3.21 0.01 -4.45
C GLU A 252 4.43 0.32 -5.32
N ALA A 253 4.21 1.12 -6.36
CA ALA A 253 5.23 1.53 -7.32
C ALA A 253 6.37 2.28 -6.62
N THR A 254 6.05 3.25 -5.75
CA THR A 254 7.07 4.06 -5.05
C THR A 254 7.70 3.34 -3.87
N SER A 255 6.90 2.80 -2.95
CA SER A 255 7.39 2.30 -1.66
C SER A 255 7.96 0.89 -1.71
N ILE A 256 7.59 0.09 -2.73
CA ILE A 256 8.06 -1.28 -2.89
C ILE A 256 8.94 -1.39 -4.13
N VAL A 257 8.39 -1.13 -5.32
CA VAL A 257 9.06 -1.43 -6.60
C VAL A 257 10.30 -0.55 -6.78
N ALA A 258 10.13 0.77 -6.81
CA ALA A 258 11.22 1.73 -6.99
C ALA A 258 12.25 1.63 -5.86
N ALA A 259 11.80 1.60 -4.60
CA ALA A 259 12.67 1.49 -3.43
C ALA A 259 13.54 0.22 -3.44
N THR A 260 12.98 -0.92 -3.86
CA THR A 260 13.72 -2.19 -3.94
C THR A 260 14.66 -2.19 -5.14
N ALA A 261 14.22 -1.67 -6.30
CA ALA A 261 15.02 -1.61 -7.51
C ALA A 261 16.33 -0.83 -7.31
N VAL A 262 16.28 0.32 -6.64
CA VAL A 262 17.46 1.17 -6.39
C VAL A 262 18.23 0.80 -5.10
N SER A 263 17.84 -0.28 -4.42
CA SER A 263 18.47 -0.67 -3.15
C SER A 263 19.89 -1.20 -3.34
N HIS A 264 20.73 -1.05 -2.31
CA HIS A 264 22.10 -1.56 -2.33
C HIS A 264 22.15 -3.08 -2.56
N THR A 265 21.19 -3.82 -2.00
CA THR A 265 21.07 -5.28 -2.19
C THR A 265 20.87 -5.64 -3.65
N THR A 266 19.97 -4.95 -4.35
CA THR A 266 19.70 -5.18 -5.78
C THR A 266 20.91 -4.85 -6.64
N ILE A 267 21.60 -3.74 -6.34
CA ILE A 267 22.81 -3.32 -7.06
C ILE A 267 23.91 -4.38 -6.95
N LEU A 268 24.14 -4.93 -5.76
CA LEU A 268 25.11 -6.00 -5.55
C LEU A 268 24.70 -7.29 -6.24
N ARG A 269 23.42 -7.67 -6.14
CA ARG A 269 22.91 -8.92 -6.71
C ARG A 269 23.05 -8.96 -8.22
N LEU A 270 22.76 -7.85 -8.89
CA LEU A 270 22.87 -7.72 -10.34
C LEU A 270 24.28 -7.35 -10.82
N SER A 271 25.21 -7.07 -9.90
CA SER A 271 26.57 -6.60 -10.21
C SER A 271 26.58 -5.41 -11.20
N LEU A 272 25.64 -4.48 -11.02
CA LEU A 272 25.41 -3.40 -11.99
C LEU A 272 26.63 -2.48 -12.10
N ASP A 273 27.00 -2.11 -13.32
CA ASP A 273 27.95 -1.05 -13.63
C ASP A 273 27.29 0.34 -13.52
N TYR A 274 28.12 1.39 -13.45
CA TYR A 274 27.65 2.75 -13.18
C TYR A 274 26.54 3.24 -14.15
N PRO A 275 26.64 3.02 -15.47
CA PRO A 275 25.58 3.46 -16.40
C PRO A 275 24.24 2.77 -16.13
N GLN A 276 24.24 1.47 -15.84
CA GLN A 276 23.02 0.71 -15.55
C GLN A 276 22.38 1.15 -14.23
N ARG A 277 23.20 1.48 -13.22
CA ARG A 277 22.70 2.03 -11.94
C ARG A 277 22.01 3.37 -12.16
N GLU A 278 22.59 4.24 -12.98
CA GLU A 278 22.02 5.56 -13.26
C GLU A 278 20.75 5.47 -14.10
N GLU A 279 20.69 4.56 -15.09
CA GLU A 279 19.48 4.27 -15.86
C GLU A 279 18.33 3.83 -14.93
N LEU A 280 18.61 2.88 -14.03
CA LEU A 280 17.62 2.37 -13.08
C LEU A 280 17.16 3.45 -12.10
N ALA A 281 18.09 4.25 -11.57
CA ALA A 281 17.78 5.38 -10.69
C ALA A 281 16.94 6.44 -11.42
N SER A 282 17.25 6.74 -12.68
CA SER A 282 16.49 7.68 -13.51
C SER A 282 15.05 7.21 -13.75
N CYS A 283 14.86 5.93 -14.06
CA CYS A 283 13.54 5.33 -14.20
C CYS A 283 12.75 5.39 -12.87
N ALA A 284 13.39 5.06 -11.75
CA ALA A 284 12.78 5.11 -10.44
C ALA A 284 12.36 6.54 -10.02
N ARG A 285 13.21 7.55 -10.29
CA ARG A 285 12.88 8.97 -10.05
C ARG A 285 11.69 9.42 -10.89
N THR A 286 11.70 9.10 -12.19
CA THR A 286 10.61 9.44 -13.11
C THR A 286 9.28 8.82 -12.66
N LEU A 287 9.29 7.52 -12.35
CA LEU A 287 8.13 6.83 -11.77
C LEU A 287 7.66 7.50 -10.48
N ALA A 288 8.58 7.84 -9.58
CA ALA A 288 8.22 8.39 -8.28
C ALA A 288 7.56 9.77 -8.38
N LEU A 289 8.05 10.62 -9.30
CA LEU A 289 7.42 11.90 -9.59
C LEU A 289 6.02 11.71 -10.18
N GLN A 290 5.85 10.81 -11.15
CA GLN A 290 4.53 10.51 -11.73
C GLN A 290 3.55 9.98 -10.68
N CYS A 291 4.01 9.11 -9.77
CA CYS A 291 3.19 8.61 -8.67
C CYS A 291 2.81 9.72 -7.68
N ALA A 292 3.76 10.59 -7.33
CA ALA A 292 3.50 11.74 -6.46
C ALA A 292 2.55 12.76 -7.09
N MET A 293 2.58 12.95 -8.41
CA MET A 293 1.59 13.80 -9.09
C MET A 293 0.17 13.20 -9.03
N LYS A 294 0.05 11.86 -9.11
CA LYS A 294 -1.24 11.15 -9.11
C LYS A 294 -1.84 11.00 -7.71
N ASP A 295 -1.01 10.69 -6.72
CA ASP A 295 -1.40 10.56 -5.30
C ASP A 295 -0.32 11.19 -4.40
N PRO A 296 -0.33 12.53 -4.26
CA PRO A 296 0.67 13.23 -3.47
C PRO A 296 0.66 12.83 -1.99
N GLN A 297 -0.52 12.55 -1.44
CA GLN A 297 -0.70 12.27 -0.01
C GLN A 297 0.08 11.02 0.41
N SER A 298 0.06 9.99 -0.42
CA SER A 298 0.71 8.72 -0.11
C SER A 298 2.14 8.62 -0.64
N CYS A 299 2.48 9.35 -1.71
CA CYS A 299 3.73 9.15 -2.44
C CYS A 299 4.78 10.26 -2.28
N ALA A 300 4.43 11.47 -1.81
CA ALA A 300 5.36 12.61 -1.80
C ALA A 300 6.64 12.33 -1.00
N LEU A 301 6.54 11.73 0.20
CA LEU A 301 7.70 11.40 1.02
C LEU A 301 8.61 10.36 0.34
N SER A 302 8.03 9.34 -0.29
CA SER A 302 8.77 8.32 -1.03
C SER A 302 9.44 8.91 -2.29
N ALA A 303 8.79 9.85 -2.97
CA ALA A 303 9.39 10.54 -4.10
C ALA A 303 10.60 11.38 -3.67
N LEU A 304 10.49 12.10 -2.55
CA LEU A 304 11.60 12.87 -1.99
C LEU A 304 12.81 12.00 -1.63
N THR A 305 12.60 10.86 -0.99
CA THR A 305 13.70 9.92 -0.66
C THR A 305 14.34 9.31 -1.90
N LEU A 306 13.55 8.92 -2.91
CA LEU A 306 14.07 8.36 -4.15
C LEU A 306 14.83 9.39 -5.01
N CYS A 307 14.46 10.67 -4.92
CA CYS A 307 15.08 11.74 -5.69
C CYS A 307 16.25 12.43 -4.99
N GLU A 308 16.60 12.03 -3.76
CA GLU A 308 17.58 12.76 -2.91
C GLU A 308 18.95 13.03 -3.57
N LYS A 309 19.40 12.16 -4.48
CA LYS A 309 20.68 12.30 -5.18
C LYS A 309 20.63 13.23 -6.41
N ASP A 310 19.44 13.60 -6.86
CA ASP A 310 19.24 14.42 -8.05
C ASP A 310 18.53 15.72 -7.69
N HIS A 311 19.23 16.84 -7.85
CA HIS A 311 18.72 18.13 -7.41
C HIS A 311 17.41 18.51 -8.12
N ILE A 312 17.32 18.29 -9.44
CA ILE A 312 16.18 18.70 -10.25
C ILE A 312 14.94 17.88 -9.88
N ALA A 313 15.09 16.55 -9.79
CA ALA A 313 14.01 15.67 -9.40
C ALA A 313 13.59 15.89 -7.94
N PHE A 314 14.53 16.18 -7.04
CA PHE A 314 14.22 16.49 -5.64
C PHE A 314 13.43 17.79 -5.52
N GLU A 315 13.79 18.85 -6.26
CA GLU A 315 13.00 20.08 -6.33
C GLU A 315 11.60 19.80 -6.85
N ALA A 316 11.46 19.03 -7.94
CA ALA A 316 10.16 18.69 -8.49
C ALA A 316 9.28 17.95 -7.47
N ALA A 317 9.83 16.95 -6.76
CA ALA A 317 9.12 16.23 -5.70
C ALA A 317 8.73 17.15 -4.53
N TYR A 318 9.60 18.11 -4.17
CA TYR A 318 9.29 19.10 -3.15
C TYR A 318 8.15 20.05 -3.58
N GLN A 319 8.15 20.52 -4.83
CA GLN A 319 7.05 21.35 -5.33
C GLN A 319 5.73 20.60 -5.36
N ILE A 320 5.72 19.33 -5.79
CA ILE A 320 4.52 18.48 -5.73
C ILE A 320 3.96 18.41 -4.30
N ALA A 321 4.82 18.27 -3.28
CA ALA A 321 4.40 18.24 -1.88
C ALA A 321 3.81 19.59 -1.41
N ILE A 322 4.38 20.72 -1.87
CA ILE A 322 3.89 22.07 -1.57
C ILE A 322 2.54 22.33 -2.24
N ASP A 323 2.41 22.00 -3.53
CA ASP A 323 1.17 22.21 -4.29
C ASP A 323 0.03 21.36 -3.71
N ALA A 324 0.33 20.11 -3.37
CA ALA A 324 -0.60 19.20 -2.72
C ALA A 324 -1.00 19.61 -1.30
N ALA A 325 -0.21 20.46 -0.64
CA ALA A 325 -0.60 21.02 0.64
C ALA A 325 -1.93 21.77 0.52
N THR A 326 -2.16 22.50 -0.57
CA THR A 326 -3.44 23.22 -0.79
C THR A 326 -4.60 22.29 -1.21
N GLY A 327 -4.28 21.13 -1.78
CA GLY A 327 -5.22 20.21 -2.44
C GLY A 327 -5.72 19.04 -1.59
N GLY A 328 -5.50 19.04 -0.27
CA GLY A 328 -6.10 18.07 0.66
C GLY A 328 -5.13 17.22 1.48
N MET A 329 -3.81 17.48 1.43
CA MET A 329 -2.86 16.79 2.31
C MET A 329 -3.13 17.11 3.80
N THR A 330 -3.09 16.08 4.64
CA THR A 330 -3.32 16.25 6.08
C THR A 330 -2.15 16.95 6.77
N HIS A 331 -2.41 17.66 7.87
CA HIS A 331 -1.35 18.30 8.65
C HIS A 331 -0.28 17.30 9.13
N SER A 332 -0.67 16.07 9.48
CA SER A 332 0.26 15.02 9.93
C SER A 332 1.25 14.59 8.83
N GLN A 333 0.76 14.44 7.59
CA GLN A 333 1.61 14.14 6.44
C GLN A 333 2.58 15.30 6.15
N LEU A 334 2.09 16.54 6.16
CA LEU A 334 2.93 17.72 5.93
C LEU A 334 4.02 17.86 7.01
N PHE A 335 3.70 17.62 8.28
CA PHE A 335 4.71 17.61 9.36
C PHE A 335 5.74 16.49 9.19
N THR A 336 5.32 15.32 8.74
CA THR A 336 6.24 14.21 8.44
C THR A 336 7.23 14.58 7.34
N ILE A 337 6.75 15.20 6.25
CA ILE A 337 7.61 15.69 5.16
C ILE A 337 8.50 16.84 5.64
N ALA A 338 7.98 17.75 6.47
CA ALA A 338 8.74 18.85 7.03
C ALA A 338 9.91 18.36 7.91
N ARG A 339 9.67 17.36 8.77
CA ARG A 339 10.73 16.73 9.58
C ARG A 339 11.77 16.03 8.73
N TYR A 340 11.35 15.36 7.65
CA TYR A 340 12.28 14.79 6.68
C TYR A 340 13.17 15.87 6.07
N MET A 341 12.62 17.03 5.69
CA MET A 341 13.39 18.15 5.15
C MET A 341 14.40 18.72 6.14
N GLU A 342 14.03 18.85 7.42
CA GLU A 342 14.94 19.31 8.47
C GLU A 342 16.10 18.31 8.65
N LEU A 343 15.80 17.02 8.73
CA LEU A 343 16.81 15.96 8.88
C LEU A 343 17.81 15.92 7.73
N ARG A 344 17.38 16.30 6.52
CA ARG A 344 18.24 16.40 5.33
C ARG A 344 18.98 17.73 5.21
N GLY A 345 18.85 18.64 6.18
CA GLY A 345 19.58 19.90 6.21
C GLY A 345 18.91 21.05 5.46
N TYR A 346 17.60 20.98 5.19
CA TYR A 346 16.83 22.03 4.51
C TYR A 346 15.81 22.71 5.46
N PRO A 347 16.27 23.43 6.50
CA PRO A 347 15.38 23.93 7.56
C PRO A 347 14.40 25.01 7.06
N LEU A 348 14.76 25.84 6.08
CA LEU A 348 13.83 26.80 5.46
C LEU A 348 12.69 26.12 4.70
N ARG A 349 12.98 25.00 4.03
CA ARG A 349 11.97 24.21 3.31
C ARG A 349 11.06 23.45 4.26
N ALA A 350 11.64 22.91 5.33
CA ALA A 350 10.92 22.33 6.44
C ALA A 350 9.95 23.34 7.05
N PHE A 351 10.41 24.57 7.31
CA PHE A 351 9.59 25.64 7.87
C PHE A 351 8.41 26.02 6.95
N LYS A 352 8.62 26.09 5.64
CA LYS A 352 7.53 26.34 4.68
C LYS A 352 6.45 25.26 4.76
N LEU A 353 6.83 23.98 4.77
CA LEU A 353 5.88 22.86 4.92
C LEU A 353 5.20 22.85 6.29
N ALA A 354 5.95 23.11 7.36
CA ALA A 354 5.41 23.19 8.72
C ALA A 354 4.38 24.34 8.85
N SER A 355 4.64 25.48 8.22
CA SER A 355 3.71 26.62 8.19
C SER A 355 2.41 26.26 7.46
N LEU A 356 2.51 25.53 6.34
CA LEU A 356 1.34 25.01 5.64
C LEU A 356 0.58 23.99 6.49
N ALA A 357 1.28 23.07 7.17
CA ALA A 357 0.69 22.10 8.09
C ALA A 357 -0.08 22.80 9.23
N MET A 358 0.51 23.85 9.81
CA MET A 358 -0.11 24.67 10.85
C MET A 358 -1.40 25.35 10.38
N SER A 359 -1.47 25.77 9.11
CA SER A 359 -2.67 26.38 8.54
C SER A 359 -3.87 25.41 8.44
N HIS A 360 -3.59 24.11 8.41
CA HIS A 360 -4.57 23.02 8.31
C HIS A 360 -4.92 22.40 9.66
N LEU A 361 -4.17 22.73 10.71
CA LEU A 361 -4.36 22.21 12.05
C LEU A 361 -5.42 23.02 12.79
N ASN A 362 -6.28 22.32 13.55
CA ASN A 362 -7.17 22.94 14.53
C ASN A 362 -7.20 22.11 15.82
N LEU A 363 -6.53 22.61 16.85
CA LEU A 363 -6.54 22.07 18.21
C LEU A 363 -7.57 22.81 19.05
N ALA A 364 -8.61 22.08 19.47
CA ALA A 364 -9.67 22.61 20.31
C ALA A 364 -9.20 22.83 21.76
N TYR A 365 -9.95 23.60 22.54
CA TYR A 365 -9.61 23.99 23.91
C TYR A 365 -9.45 22.80 24.89
N ASN A 366 -10.09 21.66 24.60
CA ASN A 366 -10.11 20.44 25.42
C ASN A 366 -9.14 19.35 24.95
N GLN A 367 -8.24 19.64 24.01
CA GLN A 367 -7.34 18.67 23.40
C GLN A 367 -5.89 18.85 23.89
N ASP A 368 -5.65 18.68 25.20
CA ASP A 368 -4.34 18.84 25.84
C ASP A 368 -3.40 17.62 25.67
N THR A 369 -3.90 16.52 25.12
CA THR A 369 -3.16 15.26 24.87
C THR A 369 -3.09 14.89 23.38
N HIS A 370 -3.47 15.81 22.48
CA HIS A 370 -3.49 15.53 21.05
C HIS A 370 -2.08 15.31 20.48
N PRO A 371 -1.85 14.28 19.63
CA PRO A 371 -0.51 13.96 19.12
C PRO A 371 0.15 15.11 18.35
N ALA A 372 -0.63 15.94 17.65
CA ALA A 372 -0.13 17.10 16.92
C ALA A 372 0.50 18.19 17.82
N ILE A 373 0.30 18.16 19.14
CA ILE A 373 0.97 19.11 20.07
C ILE A 373 2.49 19.02 19.90
N ASN A 374 3.05 17.82 19.77
CA ASN A 374 4.48 17.64 19.55
C ASN A 374 4.95 18.25 18.22
N ASP A 375 4.10 18.21 17.20
CA ASP A 375 4.39 18.80 15.90
C ASP A 375 4.38 20.33 15.96
N VAL A 376 3.42 20.92 16.69
CA VAL A 376 3.36 22.38 16.93
C VAL A 376 4.59 22.85 17.72
N LEU A 377 4.93 22.15 18.81
CA LEU A 377 6.09 22.47 19.63
C LEU A 377 7.38 22.39 18.82
N TRP A 378 7.52 21.36 17.99
CA TRP A 378 8.64 21.23 17.06
C TRP A 378 8.68 22.36 16.03
N ALA A 379 7.55 22.73 15.41
CA ALA A 379 7.49 23.83 14.45
C ALA A 379 7.89 25.16 15.08
N CYS A 380 7.47 25.41 16.33
CA CYS A 380 7.89 26.58 17.10
C CYS A 380 9.40 26.58 17.36
N ALA A 381 9.97 25.45 17.76
CA ALA A 381 11.41 25.30 17.97
C ALA A 381 12.21 25.53 16.67
N LEU A 382 11.76 24.97 15.54
CA LEU A 382 12.35 25.18 14.21
C LEU A 382 12.29 26.66 13.80
N SER A 383 11.14 27.31 13.97
CA SER A 383 11.01 28.75 13.63
C SER A 383 11.94 29.61 14.47
N HIS A 384 12.09 29.26 15.76
CA HIS A 384 12.97 29.98 16.68
C HIS A 384 14.46 29.77 16.36
N SER A 385 14.85 28.59 15.87
CA SER A 385 16.23 28.32 15.44
C SER A 385 16.60 29.02 14.13
N LEU A 386 15.62 29.22 13.23
CA LEU A 386 15.80 29.95 11.96
C LEU A 386 15.95 31.46 12.16
N GLY A 387 15.16 32.05 13.06
CA GLY A 387 15.27 33.47 13.37
C GLY A 387 13.96 34.13 13.82
N LYS A 388 14.06 35.44 14.11
CA LYS A 388 12.92 36.23 14.58
C LYS A 388 11.85 36.42 13.50
N ASN A 389 12.22 36.42 12.23
CA ASN A 389 11.30 36.65 11.12
C ASN A 389 10.38 35.44 10.92
N GLU A 390 10.95 34.25 10.95
CA GLU A 390 10.26 32.96 10.81
C GLU A 390 9.35 32.73 12.02
N LEU A 391 9.82 33.03 13.23
CA LEU A 391 8.98 33.00 14.43
C LEU A 391 7.82 33.99 14.34
N ALA A 392 8.06 35.22 13.86
CA ALA A 392 7.02 36.21 13.66
C ALA A 392 5.97 35.78 12.61
N ALA A 393 6.37 35.05 11.57
CA ALA A 393 5.46 34.49 10.58
C ALA A 393 4.64 33.29 11.12
N LEU A 394 5.21 32.50 12.03
CA LEU A 394 4.54 31.32 12.58
C LEU A 394 3.51 31.65 13.66
N ILE A 395 3.78 32.67 14.51
CA ILE A 395 2.92 33.02 15.65
C ILE A 395 1.45 33.25 15.27
N PRO A 396 1.11 33.99 14.19
CA PRO A 396 -0.28 34.13 13.76
C PRO A 396 -0.95 32.79 13.42
N LEU A 397 -0.20 31.83 12.86
CA LEU A 397 -0.71 30.49 12.54
C LEU A 397 -0.93 29.66 13.80
N VAL A 398 -0.04 29.74 14.80
CA VAL A 398 -0.22 29.10 16.11
C VAL A 398 -1.48 29.62 16.79
N VAL A 399 -1.66 30.94 16.82
CA VAL A 399 -2.82 31.59 17.47
C VAL A 399 -4.13 31.19 16.79
N LYS A 400 -4.12 31.00 15.47
CA LYS A 400 -5.30 30.55 14.71
C LYS A 400 -5.59 29.05 14.89
N SER A 401 -4.56 28.23 15.04
CA SER A 401 -4.68 26.77 15.02
C SER A 401 -4.83 26.16 16.41
N VAL A 402 -4.33 26.81 17.47
CA VAL A 402 -4.31 26.25 18.82
C VAL A 402 -5.17 27.08 19.76
N HIS A 403 -6.19 26.44 20.33
CA HIS A 403 -7.10 27.06 21.30
C HIS A 403 -6.94 26.50 22.72
N CYS A 404 -6.06 25.52 22.92
CA CYS A 404 -5.79 24.94 24.23
C CYS A 404 -4.83 25.84 25.04
N ALA A 405 -5.32 26.39 26.15
CA ALA A 405 -4.60 27.38 26.95
C ALA A 405 -3.26 26.87 27.50
N THR A 406 -3.21 25.62 27.97
CA THR A 406 -1.99 25.01 28.51
C THR A 406 -0.93 24.79 27.43
N VAL A 407 -1.35 24.42 26.22
CA VAL A 407 -0.44 24.24 25.06
C VAL A 407 0.11 25.59 24.62
N LEU A 408 -0.74 26.61 24.48
CA LEU A 408 -0.29 27.97 24.16
C LEU A 408 0.68 28.54 25.21
N SER A 409 0.43 28.27 26.49
CA SER A 409 1.31 28.68 27.59
C SER A 409 2.68 27.98 27.54
N ASP A 410 2.72 26.68 27.23
CA ASP A 410 3.98 25.96 27.02
C ASP A 410 4.75 26.50 25.80
N ILE A 411 4.06 26.74 24.68
CA ILE A 411 4.67 27.36 23.48
C ILE A 411 5.26 28.73 23.83
N LEU A 412 4.49 29.59 24.51
CA LEU A 412 4.93 30.91 24.93
C LEU A 412 6.19 30.84 25.81
N ARG A 413 6.20 29.93 26.79
CA ARG A 413 7.36 29.72 27.68
C ARG A 413 8.59 29.24 26.90
N ARG A 414 8.41 28.38 25.89
CA ARG A 414 9.54 27.91 25.06
C ARG A 414 10.06 28.97 24.11
N CYS A 415 9.20 29.87 23.63
CA CYS A 415 9.61 30.99 22.76
C CYS A 415 10.30 32.13 23.54
N THR A 416 10.10 32.25 24.85
CA THR A 416 10.80 33.24 25.68
C THR A 416 12.21 32.80 26.08
N VAL A 417 12.45 31.49 26.19
CA VAL A 417 13.77 30.89 26.49
C VAL A 417 14.59 30.78 25.20
N THR A 418 15.82 31.29 25.20
CA THR A 418 16.76 31.21 24.06
C THR A 418 16.87 29.78 23.50
N ALA A 419 16.81 29.63 22.18
CA ALA A 419 16.76 28.34 21.50
C ALA A 419 17.91 27.39 21.95
N PRO A 420 17.63 26.11 22.30
CA PRO A 420 18.67 25.12 22.53
C PRO A 420 19.35 24.81 21.19
N GLY A 421 20.64 25.14 21.05
CA GLY A 421 21.44 24.81 19.86
C GLY A 421 22.33 25.93 19.32
N LEU A 422 22.12 27.18 19.72
CA LEU A 422 22.93 28.34 19.30
C LEU A 422 24.21 28.56 20.15
N ALA A 423 24.55 27.64 21.06
CA ALA A 423 25.73 27.75 21.94
C ALA A 423 27.06 27.33 21.28
N GLY A 424 27.08 26.92 20.00
CA GLY A 424 28.22 26.20 19.41
C GLY A 424 28.96 26.85 18.23
N ILE A 425 28.65 28.07 17.80
CA ILE A 425 29.40 28.72 16.70
C ILE A 425 30.38 29.76 17.29
N PRO A 426 31.70 29.52 17.27
CA PRO A 426 32.68 30.50 17.73
C PRO A 426 32.74 31.65 16.72
N GLY A 427 32.26 32.83 17.11
CA GLY A 427 32.45 34.06 16.33
C GLY A 427 31.29 35.07 16.34
N ARG A 428 30.06 34.67 16.70
CA ARG A 428 28.94 35.62 16.87
C ARG A 428 28.71 35.92 18.35
N ARG A 429 29.18 37.08 18.82
CA ARG A 429 28.70 37.70 20.07
C ARG A 429 27.24 38.12 19.87
N SER A 430 26.29 37.19 20.00
CA SER A 430 24.88 37.53 20.13
C SER A 430 24.49 37.44 21.60
N SER A 431 24.34 38.61 22.21
CA SER A 431 23.85 38.83 23.56
C SER A 431 22.62 37.94 23.86
N GLY A 432 22.68 37.19 24.96
CA GLY A 432 21.59 36.39 25.53
C GLY A 432 20.45 37.24 26.08
N LYS A 433 19.82 38.04 25.22
CA LYS A 433 18.68 38.88 25.59
C LYS A 433 17.39 38.09 25.35
N LEU A 434 16.81 37.59 26.44
CA LEU A 434 15.46 37.01 26.49
C LEU A 434 14.50 37.83 25.63
N MET A 435 13.68 37.17 24.80
CA MET A 435 12.67 37.88 24.02
C MET A 435 11.60 38.43 24.97
N SER A 436 11.40 39.75 24.95
CA SER A 436 10.39 40.41 25.76
C SER A 436 8.99 40.04 25.25
N THR A 437 8.16 39.50 26.15
CA THR A 437 6.75 39.17 25.93
C THR A 437 5.90 40.40 25.57
N ASP A 438 6.37 41.59 25.93
CA ASP A 438 5.69 42.86 25.64
C ASP A 438 5.96 43.39 24.21
N LYS A 439 6.82 42.72 23.43
CA LYS A 439 7.15 43.14 22.06
C LYS A 439 6.67 42.12 21.04
N ALA A 440 6.36 42.61 19.84
CA ALA A 440 6.08 41.73 18.69
C ALA A 440 7.30 40.82 18.42
N PRO A 441 7.10 39.54 18.10
CA PRO A 441 5.80 38.89 17.83
C PRO A 441 5.15 38.21 19.05
N LEU A 442 5.84 38.10 20.19
CA LEU A 442 5.37 37.33 21.36
C LEU A 442 4.16 37.95 22.06
N ARG A 443 3.95 39.26 21.91
CA ARG A 443 2.78 39.93 22.47
C ARG A 443 1.46 39.31 21.99
N GLN A 444 1.37 39.01 20.69
CA GLN A 444 0.18 38.39 20.10
C GLN A 444 -0.09 37.00 20.68
N LEU A 445 0.97 36.21 20.88
CA LEU A 445 0.86 34.88 21.49
C LEU A 445 0.45 34.96 22.96
N LEU A 446 0.99 35.93 23.72
CA LEU A 446 0.60 36.19 25.10
C LEU A 446 -0.89 36.55 25.20
N ASP A 447 -1.35 37.51 24.41
CA ASP A 447 -2.76 37.94 24.41
C ASP A 447 -3.69 36.76 24.02
N ALA A 448 -3.30 35.94 23.02
CA ALA A 448 -4.03 34.74 22.65
C ALA A 448 -4.07 33.69 23.79
N THR A 449 -2.97 33.51 24.52
CA THR A 449 -2.87 32.57 25.63
C THR A 449 -3.79 33.00 26.79
N ILE A 450 -3.78 34.29 27.12
CA ILE A 450 -4.68 34.90 28.12
C ILE A 450 -6.15 34.66 27.72
N ASN A 451 -6.51 34.96 26.47
CA ASN A 451 -7.86 34.75 25.96
C ASN A 451 -8.27 33.26 25.98
N ALA A 452 -7.36 32.35 25.65
CA ALA A 452 -7.61 30.92 25.72
C ALA A 452 -7.88 30.45 27.17
N TYR A 453 -7.15 30.99 28.16
CA TYR A 453 -7.42 30.72 29.57
C TYR A 453 -8.81 31.23 29.99
N ILE A 454 -9.19 32.44 29.57
CA ILE A 454 -10.53 33.01 29.84
C ILE A 454 -11.62 32.12 29.25
N ASN A 455 -11.55 31.81 27.95
CA ASN A 455 -12.54 31.00 27.24
C ASN A 455 -12.65 29.58 27.82
N THR A 456 -11.52 28.95 28.09
CA THR A 456 -11.48 27.60 28.70
C THR A 456 -12.07 27.62 30.10
N THR A 457 -11.85 28.70 30.87
CA THR A 457 -12.42 28.86 32.21
C THR A 457 -13.96 28.91 32.14
N HIS A 458 -14.51 29.76 31.28
CA HIS A 458 -15.97 29.85 31.10
C HIS A 458 -16.57 28.51 30.63
N SER A 459 -15.91 27.82 29.70
CA SER A 459 -16.35 26.51 29.20
C SER A 459 -16.30 25.42 30.30
N ARG A 460 -15.23 25.33 31.08
CA ARG A 460 -15.15 24.39 32.22
C ARG A 460 -16.23 24.71 33.26
N LEU A 461 -16.48 25.99 33.51
CA LEU A 461 -17.44 26.44 34.51
C LEU A 461 -18.91 26.22 34.15
N THR A 462 -19.30 25.97 32.90
CA THR A 462 -20.71 25.66 32.59
C THR A 462 -21.13 24.33 33.25
N HIS A 463 -20.34 23.28 33.07
CA HIS A 463 -20.68 21.91 33.50
C HIS A 463 -19.77 21.33 34.62
N ILE A 464 -18.98 22.16 35.32
CA ILE A 464 -18.12 21.69 36.41
C ILE A 464 -18.90 21.02 37.55
N SER A 465 -18.39 19.89 38.03
CA SER A 465 -18.89 19.18 39.22
C SER A 465 -17.91 19.25 40.40
N PRO A 466 -18.37 19.02 41.66
CA PRO A 466 -17.54 19.22 42.85
C PRO A 466 -16.22 18.46 42.89
N ARG A 467 -16.15 17.28 42.26
CA ARG A 467 -14.92 16.48 42.16
C ARG A 467 -13.81 17.16 41.35
N HIS A 468 -14.15 18.07 40.44
CA HIS A 468 -13.20 18.79 39.58
C HIS A 468 -12.79 20.16 40.15
N TYR A 469 -13.25 20.53 41.35
CA TYR A 469 -12.92 21.84 41.93
C TYR A 469 -11.41 22.01 42.17
N GLY A 470 -10.72 20.98 42.68
CA GLY A 470 -9.27 21.04 42.91
C GLY A 470 -8.50 21.30 41.61
N GLU A 471 -8.77 20.48 40.59
CA GLU A 471 -8.16 20.60 39.25
C GLU A 471 -8.43 21.98 38.61
N PHE A 472 -9.64 22.52 38.78
CA PHE A 472 -10.01 23.83 38.27
C PHE A 472 -9.23 24.96 38.96
N ILE A 473 -9.04 24.88 40.28
CA ILE A 473 -8.27 25.87 41.03
C ILE A 473 -6.77 25.82 40.64
N GLU A 474 -6.23 24.62 40.39
CA GLU A 474 -4.87 24.48 39.83
C GLU A 474 -4.77 25.06 38.41
N PHE A 475 -5.79 24.84 37.57
CA PHE A 475 -5.86 25.45 36.25
C PHE A 475 -5.84 26.98 36.32
N LEU A 476 -6.60 27.60 37.25
CA LEU A 476 -6.54 29.05 37.48
C LEU A 476 -5.21 29.52 38.03
N SER A 477 -4.51 28.69 38.82
CA SER A 477 -3.17 29.01 39.31
C SER A 477 -2.17 29.09 38.16
N LYS A 478 -2.24 28.16 37.20
CA LYS A 478 -1.46 28.22 35.95
C LYS A 478 -1.84 29.42 35.09
N ALA A 479 -3.13 29.75 35.00
CA ALA A 479 -3.59 30.96 34.31
C ALA A 479 -2.95 32.21 34.93
N ARG A 480 -2.94 32.34 36.26
CA ARG A 480 -2.33 33.46 36.98
C ARG A 480 -0.87 33.67 36.58
N GLU A 481 -0.09 32.60 36.47
CA GLU A 481 1.32 32.70 36.04
C GLU A 481 1.46 33.37 34.67
N THR A 482 0.60 33.01 33.70
CA THR A 482 0.59 33.65 32.37
C THR A 482 0.12 35.10 32.43
N PHE A 483 -0.89 35.40 33.23
CA PHE A 483 -1.38 36.78 33.42
C PHE A 483 -0.35 37.68 34.11
N LEU A 484 0.67 37.15 34.80
CA LEU A 484 1.70 37.98 35.43
C LEU A 484 2.87 38.32 34.48
N LEU A 485 2.87 37.80 33.25
CA LEU A 485 3.92 38.07 32.25
C LEU A 485 3.93 39.52 31.70
N PRO A 486 2.79 40.20 31.42
CA PRO A 486 2.79 41.60 31.03
C PRO A 486 2.76 42.55 32.24
N GLN A 487 3.27 43.77 32.07
CA GLN A 487 3.41 44.77 33.16
C GLN A 487 2.10 45.04 33.95
N ASP A 488 0.96 45.13 33.26
CA ASP A 488 -0.36 45.39 33.87
C ASP A 488 -1.22 44.14 34.10
N GLY A 489 -0.65 42.94 33.91
CA GLY A 489 -1.44 41.73 33.86
C GLY A 489 -2.03 41.28 35.21
N HIS A 490 -1.46 41.76 36.33
CA HIS A 490 -2.02 41.56 37.67
C HIS A 490 -3.40 42.23 37.83
N LEU A 491 -3.61 43.42 37.25
CA LEU A 491 -4.91 44.10 37.23
C LEU A 491 -5.92 43.34 36.37
N GLN A 492 -5.49 42.85 35.21
CA GLN A 492 -6.34 42.05 34.31
C GLN A 492 -6.80 40.75 34.97
N PHE A 493 -5.91 40.08 35.71
CA PHE A 493 -6.27 38.86 36.45
C PHE A 493 -7.26 39.14 37.59
N ALA A 494 -7.06 40.23 38.35
CA ALA A 494 -7.99 40.62 39.41
C ALA A 494 -9.40 40.89 38.84
N GLN A 495 -9.49 41.66 37.75
CA GLN A 495 -10.75 41.93 37.05
C GLN A 495 -11.41 40.64 36.53
N PHE A 496 -10.62 39.74 35.96
CA PHE A 496 -11.10 38.44 35.48
C PHE A 496 -11.69 37.58 36.62
N ILE A 497 -11.00 37.51 37.75
CA ILE A 497 -11.46 36.77 38.93
C ILE A 497 -12.75 37.39 39.51
N ASP A 498 -12.87 38.70 39.56
CA ASP A 498 -14.07 39.37 40.05
C ASP A 498 -15.27 39.18 39.11
N ASN A 499 -15.05 39.24 37.80
CA ASN A 499 -16.06 38.90 36.80
C ASN A 499 -16.55 37.44 36.96
N LEU A 500 -15.61 36.51 37.15
CA LEU A 500 -15.92 35.09 37.37
C LEU A 500 -16.77 34.86 38.63
N LYS A 501 -16.47 35.58 39.73
CA LYS A 501 -17.28 35.58 40.96
C LYS A 501 -18.71 36.10 40.71
N GLN A 502 -18.85 37.13 39.88
CA GLN A 502 -20.16 37.73 39.57
C GLN A 502 -21.03 36.83 38.69
N ILE A 503 -20.50 36.33 37.57
CA ILE A 503 -21.24 35.51 36.61
C ILE A 503 -21.65 34.16 37.24
N TYR A 504 -20.74 33.51 37.98
CA TYR A 504 -20.97 32.17 38.53
C TYR A 504 -21.29 32.16 40.03
N LYS A 505 -21.88 33.24 40.57
CA LYS A 505 -22.28 33.38 41.99
C LYS A 505 -23.13 32.23 42.53
N GLY A 506 -23.86 31.52 41.66
CA GLY A 506 -24.64 30.33 42.02
C GLY A 506 -23.80 29.14 42.49
N LYS A 507 -22.51 29.07 42.13
CA LYS A 507 -21.58 27.99 42.50
C LYS A 507 -20.83 28.30 43.80
N LYS A 508 -21.57 28.50 44.90
CA LYS A 508 -21.07 29.02 46.19
C LYS A 508 -19.78 28.35 46.71
N LYS A 509 -19.73 27.01 46.77
CA LYS A 509 -18.57 26.26 47.28
C LYS A 509 -17.31 26.47 46.43
N LEU A 510 -17.46 26.53 45.10
CA LEU A 510 -16.34 26.79 44.20
C LEU A 510 -15.86 28.24 44.32
N MET A 511 -16.77 29.21 44.38
CA MET A 511 -16.43 30.63 44.51
C MET A 511 -15.75 30.96 45.84
N LEU A 512 -16.06 30.21 46.91
CA LEU A 512 -15.34 30.31 48.18
C LEU A 512 -13.87 29.87 48.02
N LEU A 513 -13.61 28.74 47.36
CA LEU A 513 -12.24 28.28 47.06
C LEU A 513 -11.48 29.25 46.15
N VAL A 514 -12.14 29.86 45.15
CA VAL A 514 -11.55 30.90 44.30
C VAL A 514 -11.17 32.13 45.13
N ARG A 515 -12.03 32.55 46.07
CA ARG A 515 -11.76 33.69 46.96
C ARG A 515 -10.61 33.40 47.93
N GLU A 516 -10.55 32.21 48.50
CA GLU A 516 -9.47 31.82 49.42
C GLU A 516 -8.11 31.81 48.72
N ARG A 517 -8.04 31.42 47.44
CA ARG A 517 -6.76 31.29 46.72
C ARG A 517 -6.32 32.53 45.95
N PHE A 518 -7.26 33.34 45.45
CA PHE A 518 -6.99 34.46 44.53
C PHE A 518 -7.65 35.78 44.92
N GLY A 519 -8.39 35.83 46.03
CA GLY A 519 -9.13 37.00 46.48
C GLY A 519 -8.34 37.96 47.35
#